data_AF-A0A2E3C315-F1
#
_entry.id   AF-A0A2E3C315-F1
#
_cell.length_a   1.000
_cell.length_b   1.000
_cell.length_c   1.000
_cell.angle_alpha   90.00
_cell.angle_beta   90.00
_cell.angle_gamma   90.00
#
_symmetry.space_group_name_H-M   'P 1'
#
loop_
_entity.id
_entity.type
_entity.pdbx_description
1 polymer ?
#
loop_
_entity_poly.entity_id
_entity_poly.type
_entity_poly.pdbx_seq_one_letter_code
_entity_poly.pdbx_strand_id
1 'polypeptide(L)' 'MFEIESAEHDKLELYKDVEGKFRWRRTAPNGEIVGAATEGYVNKADCISNLKRQFIKPDNDVADLT' A
#
# COMPACT_ATOMS: atom_id res chain seq x y z
N MET A 1 -23.16 3.39 -22.75
CA MET A 1 -22.85 4.07 -21.48
C MET A 1 -21.94 3.11 -20.74
N PHE A 2 -20.63 3.31 -20.85
CA PHE A 2 -19.65 2.49 -20.14
C PHE A 2 -19.23 3.31 -18.94
N GLU A 3 -19.70 2.91 -17.76
CA GLU A 3 -19.22 3.42 -16.49
C GLU A 3 -17.76 2.99 -16.37
N ILE A 4 -16.84 3.95 -16.53
CA ILE A 4 -15.48 3.76 -16.07
C ILE A 4 -15.55 3.96 -14.56
N GLU A 5 -15.87 2.89 -13.83
CA GLU A 5 -15.68 2.87 -12.38
C GLU A 5 -14.21 3.16 -12.11
N SER A 6 -13.97 4.24 -11.38
CA SER A 6 -12.65 4.76 -11.04
C SER A 6 -11.73 3.63 -10.57
N ALA A 7 -10.54 3.55 -11.17
CA ALA A 7 -9.48 2.57 -10.88
C ALA A 7 -8.80 2.82 -9.50
N GLU A 8 -9.58 3.19 -8.49
CA GLU A 8 -9.06 3.84 -7.27
C GLU A 8 -9.29 3.05 -5.97
N HIS A 9 -9.89 1.85 -6.03
CA HIS A 9 -10.02 0.99 -4.86
C HIS A 9 -8.94 -0.08 -4.81
N ASP A 10 -7.70 0.34 -4.64
CA ASP A 10 -6.64 -0.60 -4.31
C ASP A 10 -6.78 -1.11 -2.88
N LYS A 11 -6.73 -2.43 -2.71
CA LYS A 11 -6.75 -3.05 -1.41
C LYS A 11 -5.35 -3.05 -0.81
N LEU A 12 -5.20 -2.33 0.29
CA LEU A 12 -3.97 -2.30 1.07
C LEU A 12 -4.05 -3.25 2.27
N GLU A 13 -3.18 -4.26 2.30
CA GLU A 13 -3.16 -5.28 3.35
C GLU A 13 -1.83 -5.28 4.08
N LEU A 14 -1.87 -5.20 5.42
CA LEU A 14 -0.73 -5.41 6.28
C LEU A 14 -0.87 -6.76 6.97
N TYR A 15 0.13 -7.62 6.83
CA TYR A 15 0.14 -8.97 7.40
C TYR A 15 1.49 -9.29 8.03
N LYS A 16 1.49 -10.35 8.84
CA LYS A 16 2.72 -10.90 9.44
C LYS A 16 3.08 -12.18 8.70
N ASP A 17 4.32 -12.24 8.22
CA ASP A 17 4.87 -13.38 7.49
C ASP A 17 5.20 -14.54 8.45
N VAL A 18 5.56 -15.71 7.90
CA VAL A 18 5.90 -16.91 8.69
C VAL A 18 7.10 -16.69 9.61
N GLU A 19 7.99 -15.77 9.23
CA GLU A 19 9.14 -15.34 10.04
C GLU A 19 8.77 -14.37 11.18
N GLY A 20 7.48 -14.03 11.34
CA GLY A 20 7.04 -13.06 12.32
C GLY A 20 7.36 -11.60 11.95
N LYS A 21 7.67 -11.33 10.67
CA LYS A 21 7.95 -9.99 10.15
C LYS A 21 6.69 -9.37 9.55
N PHE A 22 6.47 -8.08 9.75
CA PHE A 22 5.41 -7.31 9.11
C PHE A 22 5.75 -7.03 7.65
N ARG A 23 4.78 -7.26 6.77
CA ARG A 23 4.84 -6.95 5.34
C ARG A 23 3.51 -6.31 4.93
N TRP A 24 3.56 -5.52 3.87
CA TRP A 24 2.38 -4.96 3.24
C TRP A 24 2.29 -5.44 1.79
N ARG A 25 1.07 -5.50 1.26
CA ARG A 25 0.81 -5.69 -0.16
C ARG A 25 -0.36 -4.82 -0.60
N ARG A 26 -0.30 -4.36 -1.84
CA ARG A 26 -1.36 -3.63 -2.53
C ARG A 26 -1.87 -4.51 -3.66
N THR A 27 -3.16 -4.76 -3.63
CA THR A 27 -3.85 -5.54 -4.66
C THR A 27 -4.77 -4.59 -5.40
N ALA A 28 -4.57 -4.45 -6.70
CA ALA A 28 -5.47 -3.71 -7.56
C ALA A 28 -6.86 -4.38 -7.59
N PRO A 29 -7.91 -3.65 -7.98
CA PRO A 29 -9.27 -4.20 -8.03
C PRO A 29 -9.39 -5.40 -9.00
N ASN A 30 -8.47 -5.52 -9.96
CA ASN A 30 -8.38 -6.66 -10.87
C ASN A 30 -7.74 -7.91 -10.24
N GLY A 31 -7.33 -7.85 -8.95
CA GLY A 31 -6.70 -8.94 -8.22
C GLY A 31 -5.17 -9.02 -8.37
N GLU A 32 -4.56 -8.13 -9.15
CA GLU A 32 -3.11 -8.13 -9.35
C GLU A 32 -2.38 -7.41 -8.21
N ILE A 33 -1.23 -7.95 -7.80
CA ILE A 33 -0.38 -7.31 -6.80
C ILE A 33 0.45 -6.23 -7.50
N VAL A 34 0.06 -4.98 -7.31
CA VAL A 34 0.72 -3.80 -7.91
C VAL A 34 1.77 -3.18 -6.98
N GLY A 35 1.91 -3.68 -5.75
CA GLY A 35 2.97 -3.27 -4.84
C GLY A 35 3.07 -4.19 -3.63
N ALA A 36 4.29 -4.36 -3.10
CA ALA A 36 4.54 -5.15 -1.90
C ALA A 36 5.76 -4.64 -1.15
N ALA A 37 5.85 -4.98 0.14
CA ALA A 37 7.05 -4.77 0.94
C ALA A 37 8.21 -5.58 0.35
N THR A 38 9.32 -4.91 0.06
CA THR A 38 10.56 -5.55 -0.40
C THR A 38 11.31 -6.26 0.73
N GLU A 39 11.02 -5.87 1.97
CA GLU A 39 11.68 -6.37 3.18
C GLU A 39 10.64 -6.70 4.26
N GLY A 40 10.99 -7.60 5.18
CA GLY A 40 10.16 -7.90 6.35
C GLY A 40 10.58 -7.05 7.54
N TYR A 41 9.65 -6.31 8.13
CA TYR A 41 9.91 -5.40 9.25
C TYR A 41 9.62 -6.08 10.59
N VAL A 42 10.45 -5.86 11.61
CA VAL A 42 10.16 -6.36 12.97
C VAL A 42 9.03 -5.57 13.61
N ASN A 43 8.94 -4.27 13.31
CA ASN A 43 7.92 -3.38 13.85
C ASN A 43 6.88 -3.03 12.79
N LYS A 44 5.62 -2.94 13.23
CA LYS A 44 4.50 -2.46 12.40
C LYS A 44 4.70 -1.01 11.94
N ALA A 45 5.28 -0.15 12.78
CA ALA A 45 5.49 1.25 12.48
C ALA A 45 6.45 1.46 11.30
N ASP A 46 7.60 0.77 11.30
CA ASP A 46 8.57 0.81 10.19
C ASP A 46 7.93 0.33 8.87
N CYS A 47 7.13 -0.74 8.94
CA CYS A 47 6.40 -1.24 7.78
C CYS A 47 5.42 -0.20 7.19
N ILE A 48 4.71 0.52 8.06
CA ILE A 48 3.78 1.60 7.66
C ILE A 48 4.54 2.79 7.08
N SER A 49 5.68 3.16 7.66
CA SER A 49 6.52 4.26 7.15
C SER A 49 7.04 3.97 5.73
N ASN A 50 7.47 2.73 5.47
CA ASN A 50 7.86 2.32 4.12
C ASN A 50 6.67 2.36 3.14
N LEU A 51 5.52 1.85 3.57
CA LEU A 51 4.29 1.89 2.79
C LEU A 51 3.88 3.33 2.42
N LYS A 52 3.95 4.25 3.39
CA LYS A 52 3.71 5.67 3.14
C LYS A 52 4.71 6.23 2.13
N ARG A 53 6.01 5.94 2.27
CA ARG A 53 7.02 6.40 1.31
C ARG A 53 6.78 5.89 -0.11
N GLN A 54 6.41 4.62 -0.27
CA GLN A 54 6.28 3.99 -1.57
C GLN A 54 4.94 4.30 -2.26
N PHE A 55 3.89 4.48 -1.47
CA PHE A 55 2.52 4.58 -1.99
C PHE A 55 1.89 5.96 -1.82
N ILE A 56 2.27 6.72 -0.80
CA ILE A 56 1.95 8.13 -0.69
C ILE A 56 3.12 8.89 -1.33
N LYS A 57 3.00 9.17 -2.63
CA LYS A 57 3.89 10.12 -3.29
C LYS A 57 3.76 11.46 -2.56
N PRO A 58 4.86 12.12 -2.15
CA PRO A 58 4.79 13.51 -1.69
C PRO A 58 4.31 14.47 -2.79
N ASP A 59 4.29 14.01 -4.05
CA ASP A 59 3.97 14.81 -5.23
C ASP A 59 2.52 14.65 -5.70
N ASN A 60 1.70 13.78 -5.09
CA ASN A 60 0.29 13.65 -5.47
C ASN A 60 -0.68 14.37 -4.53
N ASP A 61 -0.21 15.17 -3.58
CA ASP A 61 -1.02 16.20 -2.95
C ASP A 61 -0.14 17.12 -2.07
N VAL A 62 0.27 18.25 -2.64
CA VAL A 62 0.58 19.45 -1.83
C VAL A 62 -0.70 20.16 -1.37
N ALA A 63 -1.86 19.51 -1.42
CA ALA A 63 -3.04 19.95 -0.72
C ALA A 63 -3.48 18.88 0.31
N ASP A 64 -3.84 19.38 1.49
CA ASP A 64 -4.68 18.67 2.46
C ASP A 64 -4.05 17.53 3.28
N LEU A 65 -3.13 17.91 4.17
CA LEU A 65 -3.05 17.29 5.51
C LEU A 65 -2.89 18.37 6.62
N THR A 66 -3.49 19.55 6.44
CA THR A 66 -3.67 20.54 7.53
C THR A 66 -5.12 20.87 7.77
#